data_AF-A0A7D6ELU8-F1
#
_entry.id   AF-A0A7D6ELU8-F1
#
_cell.length_a   1.000
_cell.length_b   1.000
_cell.length_c   1.000
_cell.angle_alpha   90.00
_cell.angle_beta   90.00
_cell.angle_gamma   90.00
#
_symmetry.space_group_name_H-M   'P 1'
#
loop_
_entity.id
_entity.type
_entity.pdbx_description
1 polymer ?
#
loop_
_entity_poly.entity_id
_entity_poly.type
_entity_poly.pdbx_seq_one_letter_code
_entity_poly.pdbx_strand_id
1 'polypeptide(L)'
;MSTKKSDAAQSTHVRIAIANISGELFFETNSSVADIKAAVSAAIAANGTLSLQDLRGHEIVVAASKIGFVDIGVAADRRVGFGAL
;
A
#
# COMPACT_ATOMS: atom_id res chain seq x y z
N MET A 1 31.09 13.39 7.24
CA MET A 1 29.85 13.50 8.03
C MET A 1 28.68 13.46 7.04
N SER A 2 28.25 12.27 6.65
CA SER A 2 27.18 11.44 7.25
C SER A 2 25.82 11.70 6.59
N THR A 3 25.57 11.01 5.48
CA THR A 3 24.21 10.66 5.02
C THR A 3 24.19 9.17 4.68
N LYS A 4 24.50 8.33 5.68
CA LYS A 4 24.41 6.87 5.54
C LYS A 4 23.07 6.39 6.10
N LYS A 5 22.15 6.16 5.15
CA LYS A 5 21.21 5.03 5.09
C LYS A 5 20.42 4.70 6.36
N SER A 6 19.14 5.07 6.35
CA SER A 6 18.07 4.26 6.91
C SER A 6 16.86 4.40 6.00
N ASP A 7 17.00 3.87 4.78
CA ASP A 7 15.89 3.26 4.04
C ASP A 7 15.51 2.01 4.85
N ALA A 8 14.90 2.22 6.01
CA ALA A 8 14.33 1.16 6.82
C ALA A 8 13.04 0.80 6.10
N ALA A 9 13.12 -0.19 5.21
CA ALA A 9 12.03 -0.81 4.46
C ALA A 9 10.64 -0.26 4.84
N GLN A 10 10.28 0.91 4.30
CA GLN A 10 8.96 1.49 4.53
C GLN A 10 8.01 0.77 3.60
N SER A 11 7.69 -0.47 3.95
CA SER A 11 6.63 -1.22 3.33
C SER A 11 5.33 -0.50 3.64
N THR A 12 4.74 0.13 2.63
CA THR A 12 3.40 0.68 2.73
C THR A 12 2.43 -0.48 2.65
N HIS A 13 1.63 -0.68 3.69
CA HIS A 13 0.55 -1.66 3.68
C HIS A 13 -0.66 -1.07 2.97
N VAL A 14 -1.21 -1.81 2.02
CA VAL A 14 -2.42 -1.42 1.29
C VAL A 14 -3.48 -2.48 1.49
N ARG A 15 -4.66 -2.03 1.91
CA ARG A 15 -5.87 -2.83 2.04
C ARG A 15 -6.92 -2.31 1.10
N ILE A 16 -7.45 -3.18 0.25
CA ILE A 16 -8.50 -2.84 -0.69
C ILE A 16 -9.68 -3.77 -0.45
N ALA A 17 -10.82 -3.21 -0.06
CA ALA A 17 -12.07 -3.95 -0.06
C ALA A 17 -12.77 -3.79 -1.41
N ILE A 18 -13.26 -4.90 -1.95
CA ILE A 18 -13.96 -4.92 -3.23
C ILE A 18 -15.47 -4.94 -2.96
N ALA A 19 -16.20 -4.00 -3.52
CA ALA A 19 -17.65 -3.96 -3.50
C ALA A 19 -18.23 -5.22 -4.18
N ASN A 20 -19.32 -5.74 -3.61
CA ASN A 20 -20.04 -6.94 -4.07
C ASN A 20 -19.27 -8.27 -3.93
N ILE A 21 -18.16 -8.30 -3.18
CA ILE A 21 -17.45 -9.54 -2.82
C ILE A 21 -17.07 -9.46 -1.33
N SER A 22 -17.21 -10.56 -0.58
CA SER A 22 -16.77 -10.64 0.82
C SER A 22 -15.25 -10.82 0.94
N GLY A 23 -14.48 -10.14 0.10
CA GLY A 23 -13.04 -10.32 -0.06
C GLY A 23 -12.29 -9.00 0.06
N GLU A 24 -11.21 -9.03 0.83
CA GLU A 24 -10.26 -7.93 0.95
C GLU A 24 -8.91 -8.38 0.37
N LEU A 25 -8.24 -7.48 -0.34
CA LEU A 25 -6.85 -7.64 -0.77
C LEU A 25 -5.97 -6.91 0.24
N PHE A 26 -5.07 -7.64 0.89
CA PHE A 26 -4.03 -7.09 1.75
C PHE A 26 -2.68 -7.38 1.09
N PHE A 27 -1.90 -6.34 0.83
CA PHE A 27 -0.55 -6.49 0.27
C PHE A 27 0.35 -5.33 0.72
N GLU A 28 1.64 -5.51 0.48
CA GLU A 28 2.65 -4.53 0.84
C GLU A 28 3.28 -3.97 -0.43
N THR A 29 3.67 -2.71 -0.42
CA THR A 29 4.33 -2.11 -1.57
C THR A 29 5.42 -1.14 -1.12
N ASN A 30 6.46 -1.01 -1.94
CA ASN A 30 7.52 -0.02 -1.73
C ASN A 30 7.13 1.37 -2.27
N SER A 31 5.93 1.51 -2.84
CA SER A 31 5.42 2.81 -3.28
C SER A 31 5.06 3.70 -2.09
N SER A 32 5.18 5.02 -2.28
CA SER A 32 4.81 5.98 -1.25
C SER A 32 3.29 6.11 -1.13
N VAL A 33 2.81 6.52 0.04
CA VAL A 33 1.38 6.80 0.29
C VAL A 33 0.83 7.84 -0.70
N ALA A 34 1.62 8.84 -1.05
CA ALA A 34 1.22 9.88 -1.99
C ALA A 34 1.01 9.33 -3.40
N ASP A 35 1.91 8.46 -3.87
CA ASP A 35 1.83 7.84 -5.20
C ASP A 35 0.62 6.91 -5.29
N ILE A 36 0.38 6.09 -4.26
CA ILE A 36 -0.78 5.19 -4.21
C ILE A 36 -2.07 6.00 -4.22
N LYS A 37 -2.16 7.06 -3.42
CA LYS A 37 -3.34 7.94 -3.40
C LYS A 37 -3.60 8.59 -4.75
N ALA A 38 -2.54 9.04 -5.43
CA ALA A 38 -2.66 9.61 -6.78
C ALA A 38 -3.14 8.56 -7.79
N ALA A 39 -2.58 7.35 -7.76
CA ALA A 39 -2.99 6.25 -8.63
C ALA A 39 -4.45 5.84 -8.40
N VAL A 40 -4.88 5.74 -7.14
CA VAL A 40 -6.29 5.46 -6.77
C VAL A 40 -7.21 6.56 -7.29
N SER A 41 -6.87 7.84 -7.05
CA SER A 41 -7.66 8.98 -7.52
C SER A 41 -7.77 9.00 -9.05
N ALA A 42 -6.67 8.76 -9.75
CA ALA A 42 -6.64 8.69 -11.21
C ALA A 42 -7.50 7.52 -11.75
N ALA A 43 -7.41 6.34 -11.14
CA ALA A 43 -8.22 5.18 -11.52
C ALA A 43 -9.72 5.44 -11.33
N ILE A 44 -10.10 6.08 -10.21
CA ILE A 44 -11.49 6.48 -9.92
C ILE A 44 -11.97 7.54 -10.92
N ALA A 45 -11.18 8.59 -11.17
CA ALA A 45 -11.54 9.66 -12.10
C ALA A 45 -11.70 9.14 -13.54
N ALA A 46 -10.84 8.21 -13.95
CA ALA A 46 -10.89 7.58 -15.26
C ALA A 46 -11.96 6.48 -15.39
N ASN A 47 -12.60 6.08 -14.28
CA ASN A 47 -13.42 4.86 -14.19
C ASN A 47 -12.71 3.61 -14.77
N GLY A 48 -11.39 3.55 -14.57
CA GLY A 48 -10.52 2.54 -15.15
C GLY A 48 -10.14 1.44 -14.16
N THR A 49 -8.93 0.93 -14.30
CA THR A 49 -8.35 -0.07 -13.40
C THR A 49 -7.19 0.52 -12.62
N LEU A 50 -7.16 0.25 -11.32
CA LEU A 50 -6.02 0.48 -10.46
C LEU A 50 -5.07 -0.72 -10.55
N SER A 51 -3.86 -0.53 -11.07
CA SER A 51 -2.78 -1.53 -11.00
C SER A 51 -1.77 -1.12 -9.94
N LEU A 52 -1.47 -2.00 -9.00
CA LEU A 52 -0.44 -1.83 -7.98
C LEU A 52 0.47 -3.05 -7.96
N GLN A 53 1.77 -2.85 -7.73
CA GLN A 53 2.72 -3.95 -7.56
C GLN A 53 3.01 -4.20 -6.08
N ASP A 54 2.90 -5.47 -5.71
CA ASP A 54 3.29 -5.98 -4.40
C ASP A 54 4.83 -6.17 -4.32
N LEU A 55 5.38 -6.20 -3.11
CA LEU A 55 6.81 -6.47 -2.85
C LEU A 55 7.30 -7.79 -3.44
N ARG A 56 6.40 -8.75 -3.59
CA ARG A 56 6.68 -10.08 -4.11
C ARG A 56 6.68 -10.14 -5.66
N GLY A 57 6.48 -8.99 -6.32
CA GLY A 57 6.41 -8.91 -7.79
C GLY A 57 5.06 -9.32 -8.37
N HIS A 58 4.02 -9.44 -7.54
CA HIS A 58 2.66 -9.65 -8.03
C HIS A 58 2.06 -8.33 -8.50
N GLU A 59 1.47 -8.31 -9.68
CA GLU A 59 0.66 -7.20 -10.16
C GLU A 59 -0.80 -7.41 -9.76
N ILE A 60 -1.33 -6.48 -8.98
CA ILE A 60 -2.69 -6.50 -8.46
C ILE A 60 -3.49 -5.47 -9.24
N VAL A 61 -4.49 -5.94 -9.99
CA VAL A 61 -5.34 -5.10 -10.82
C VAL A 61 -6.77 -5.13 -10.28
N VAL A 62 -7.32 -3.97 -9.95
CA VAL A 62 -8.67 -3.81 -9.41
C VAL A 62 -9.43 -2.76 -10.21
N ALA A 63 -10.65 -3.07 -10.65
CA ALA A 63 -11.51 -2.09 -11.32
C ALA A 63 -11.97 -1.01 -10.32
N ALA A 64 -11.80 0.26 -10.67
CA ALA A 64 -12.12 1.38 -9.77
C ALA A 64 -13.59 1.40 -9.36
N SER A 65 -14.50 1.01 -10.27
CA SER A 65 -15.94 0.90 -10.00
C SER A 65 -16.32 -0.15 -8.94
N LYS A 66 -15.39 -1.07 -8.63
CA LYS A 66 -15.59 -2.10 -7.60
C LYS A 66 -14.80 -1.81 -6.32
N ILE A 67 -14.09 -0.69 -6.22
CA ILE A 67 -13.38 -0.36 -4.99
C ILE A 67 -14.40 0.13 -3.97
N GLY A 68 -14.54 -0.58 -2.85
CA GLY A 68 -15.37 -0.18 -1.72
C GLY A 68 -14.64 0.81 -0.81
N PHE A 69 -13.46 0.45 -0.34
CA PHE A 69 -12.54 1.35 0.36
C PHE A 69 -11.08 0.96 0.12
N VAL A 70 -10.18 1.92 0.32
CA VAL A 70 -8.73 1.71 0.31
C VAL A 70 -8.17 2.26 1.63
N ASP A 71 -7.54 1.40 2.40
CA ASP A 71 -6.80 1.76 3.61
C ASP A 71 -5.30 1.66 3.32
N ILE A 72 -4.57 2.74 3.60
CA ILE A 72 -3.15 2.89 3.29
C ILE A 72 -2.44 3.19 4.61
N GLY A 73 -1.72 2.20 5.13
CA GLY A 73 -0.94 2.30 6.35
C GLY A 73 0.56 2.32 6.03
N VAL A 74 1.33 3.09 6.78
CA VAL A 74 2.80 2.94 6.76
C VAL A 74 3.16 1.88 7.79
N ALA A 75 3.96 0.87 7.41
CA ALA A 75 4.53 -0.05 8.40
C ALA A 75 5.35 0.76 9.42
N ALA A 76 4.84 0.87 10.64
CA ALA A 76 5.61 1.46 11.73
C ALA A 76 6.74 0.49 12.07
N ASP A 77 7.99 0.98 11.94
CA ASP A 77 9.20 0.26 12.30
C ASP A 77 9.10 -0.16 13.78
N ARG A 78 8.74 -1.43 14.03
CA ARG A 78 8.56 -1.95 15.39
C ARG A 78 9.94 -2.09 16.03
N ARG A 79 10.40 -1.02 16.69
CA ARG A 79 11.44 -1.10 17.72
C ARG A 79 10.90 -1.93 18.88
N VAL A 80 11.08 -3.25 18.83
CA VAL A 80 10.90 -4.10 20.01
C VAL A 80 11.99 -3.74 21.03
N GLY A 81 11.62 -2.95 22.03
CA GLY A 81 12.48 -2.55 23.14
C GLY A 81 12.68 -3.70 24.13
N PHE A 82 13.42 -4.73 23.74
CA PHE A 82 13.99 -5.69 24.68
C PHE A 82 15.42 -5.25 24.99
N GLY A 83 15.59 -4.52 26.09
CA GLY A 83 16.87 -4.03 26.63
C GLY A 83 16.78 -2.53 26.94
N ALA A 84 16.94 -2.04 28.17
CA ALA A 84 17.67 -2.56 29.31
C ALA A 84 16.93 -2.29 30.63
N LEU A 85 17.29 -3.10 31.63
CA LEU A 85 17.07 -2.84 33.05
C LEU A 85 17.50 -1.42 33.46
#